data_AF-A0A8F2JBK0-F1
#
_entry.id   AF-A0A8F2JBK0-F1
#
_cell.length_a   1.000
_cell.length_b   1.000
_cell.length_c   1.000
_cell.angle_alpha   90.00
_cell.angle_beta   90.00
_cell.angle_gamma   90.00
#
_symmetry.space_group_name_H-M   'P 1'
#
loop_
_entity.id
_entity.type
_entity.pdbx_description
1 polymer ?
#
loop_
_entity_poly.entity_id
_entity_poly.type
_entity_poly.pdbx_seq_one_letter_code
_entity_poly.pdbx_strand_id
1 'polypeptide(L)'
;MKHKLKKLSAIILAVLCICLTTVSALAFPPSDSTIYQGIDVSKWQGAIDFNQVRDSGIQVVYIRSSYGTNQDPYFRRNYEGAKAAGLKVGFYHNVTATTVAEAQRQARYFLSVIAGTSPDCRLAMDFETFDGLSAQEVNAISLAFMEVMTEESGLPGVVYANTYTARTILSPGLAQQYPLWVAHYGVFQPGDNGKWRSWIGWQYTSTGRVPGISGNVDRDQFTRDIFLDGATPVPSPSDPEPTTPDCTRIQVTVRRGDTLSAIAARYGTTVADLVQLNNIANPNLIYPGQVLTVRCHNQNPAGTAYLDYTVRRGDTLSAIAARYGTTVRSILSLNTIANPNLIYPGEVLKLQISTTGSQDEQATRYTVRWGDTLSAIAQRFGTTVSAIAFLNRIADPNRIYAGESLLIPGPGGIELYPTYEAYEVKAGDTLSAIAARYGTTVTEIAAANGIRNPSLIRVGQILEIPLAD
;
A
#
# COMPACT_ATOMS: atom_id res chain seq x y z
N MET A 1 17.36 -66.74 -39.54
CA MET A 1 16.52 -66.26 -38.41
C MET A 1 17.27 -65.40 -37.38
N LYS A 2 18.45 -65.80 -36.89
CA LYS A 2 19.22 -65.05 -35.86
C LYS A 2 19.54 -63.58 -36.21
N HIS A 3 19.72 -63.25 -37.49
CA HIS A 3 20.02 -61.86 -37.91
C HIS A 3 18.80 -60.92 -37.93
N LYS A 4 17.59 -61.45 -38.17
CA LYS A 4 16.34 -60.66 -38.13
C LYS A 4 15.90 -60.35 -36.70
N LEU A 5 16.15 -61.27 -35.76
CA LEU A 5 15.85 -61.08 -34.33
C LEU A 5 16.71 -59.99 -33.66
N LYS A 6 17.99 -59.88 -34.04
CA LYS A 6 18.89 -58.83 -33.53
C LYS A 6 18.49 -57.42 -33.99
N LYS A 7 18.01 -57.27 -35.23
CA LYS A 7 17.50 -55.99 -35.75
C LYS A 7 16.18 -55.59 -35.09
N LEU A 8 15.30 -56.54 -34.82
CA LEU A 8 14.02 -56.28 -34.13
C LEU A 8 14.25 -55.87 -32.66
N SER A 9 15.21 -56.49 -31.97
CA SER A 9 15.55 -56.15 -30.58
C SER A 9 16.20 -54.77 -30.43
N ALA A 10 17.04 -54.37 -31.41
CA ALA A 10 17.64 -53.03 -31.43
C ALA A 10 16.62 -51.92 -31.72
N ILE A 11 15.61 -52.20 -32.56
CA ILE A 11 14.52 -51.25 -32.85
C ILE A 11 13.58 -51.12 -31.65
N ILE A 12 13.25 -52.21 -30.95
CA ILE A 12 12.43 -52.16 -29.73
C ILE A 12 13.15 -51.40 -28.61
N LEU A 13 14.47 -51.59 -28.44
CA LEU A 13 15.25 -50.85 -27.44
C LEU A 13 15.41 -49.36 -27.81
N ALA A 14 15.55 -49.02 -29.09
CA ALA A 14 15.58 -47.64 -29.56
C ALA A 14 14.23 -46.93 -29.42
N VAL A 15 13.10 -47.63 -29.69
CA VAL A 15 11.75 -47.08 -29.48
C VAL A 15 11.45 -46.95 -27.98
N LEU A 16 11.94 -47.85 -27.13
CA LEU A 16 11.81 -47.73 -25.68
C LEU A 16 12.64 -46.55 -25.12
N CYS A 17 13.86 -46.32 -25.63
CA CYS A 17 14.69 -45.16 -25.26
C CYS A 17 14.14 -43.83 -25.81
N ILE A 18 13.50 -43.81 -26.98
CA ILE A 18 12.85 -42.62 -27.55
C ILE A 18 11.54 -42.30 -26.82
N CYS A 19 10.81 -43.32 -26.31
CA CYS A 19 9.64 -43.09 -25.45
C CYS A 19 10.00 -42.65 -24.01
N LEU A 20 11.27 -42.79 -23.60
CA LEU A 20 11.77 -42.37 -22.28
C LEU A 20 12.42 -40.97 -22.29
N THR A 21 12.47 -40.25 -23.43
CA THR A 21 13.25 -39.01 -23.52
C THR A 21 12.52 -37.75 -24.02
N THR A 22 11.19 -37.75 -24.23
CA THR A 22 10.48 -36.51 -24.64
C THR A 22 9.04 -36.34 -24.12
N VAL A 23 8.68 -36.86 -22.94
CA VAL A 23 7.49 -36.35 -22.22
C VAL A 23 7.94 -35.25 -21.26
N SER A 24 8.44 -34.14 -21.80
CA SER A 24 8.88 -33.00 -20.99
C SER A 24 8.54 -31.72 -21.72
N ALA A 25 7.25 -31.36 -21.80
CA ALA A 25 6.86 -30.07 -22.37
C ALA A 25 5.49 -29.50 -21.95
N LEU A 26 4.64 -30.23 -21.19
CA LEU A 26 3.28 -29.73 -20.85
C LEU A 26 2.90 -29.84 -19.36
N ALA A 27 3.77 -30.40 -18.52
CA ALA A 27 3.51 -30.53 -17.09
C ALA A 27 4.07 -29.31 -16.35
N PHE A 28 3.28 -28.74 -15.44
CA PHE A 28 3.73 -27.74 -14.48
C PHE A 28 3.97 -28.47 -13.14
N PRO A 29 5.21 -28.94 -12.87
CA PRO A 29 5.49 -29.83 -11.75
C PRO A 29 5.61 -29.09 -10.40
N PRO A 30 5.56 -29.81 -9.26
CA PRO A 30 5.97 -29.24 -7.99
C PRO A 30 7.45 -28.84 -8.00
N SER A 31 7.81 -27.85 -7.19
CA SER A 31 9.21 -27.44 -7.00
C SER A 31 10.05 -28.46 -6.22
N ASP A 32 9.43 -29.31 -5.40
CA ASP A 32 10.07 -30.38 -4.62
C ASP A 32 9.22 -31.66 -4.68
N SER A 33 9.87 -32.83 -4.60
CA SER A 33 9.19 -34.13 -4.56
C SER A 33 8.40 -34.40 -3.28
N THR A 34 8.72 -33.70 -2.19
CA THR A 34 8.06 -33.80 -0.89
C THR A 34 6.80 -32.94 -0.89
N ILE A 35 5.65 -33.60 -0.75
CA ILE A 35 4.34 -32.94 -0.76
C ILE A 35 3.72 -32.95 0.64
N TYR A 36 3.32 -31.78 1.10
CA TYR A 36 2.61 -31.54 2.35
C TYR A 36 1.13 -31.34 2.06
N GLN A 37 0.27 -32.07 2.77
CA GLN A 37 -1.18 -31.93 2.60
C GLN A 37 -1.68 -30.67 3.30
N GLY A 38 -2.41 -29.84 2.56
CA GLY A 38 -2.87 -28.55 3.03
C GLY A 38 -4.36 -28.29 2.80
N ILE A 39 -4.82 -27.23 3.44
CA ILE A 39 -6.10 -26.57 3.21
C ILE A 39 -5.90 -25.06 3.28
N ASP A 40 -6.84 -24.31 2.72
CA ASP A 40 -7.05 -22.92 3.06
C ASP A 40 -8.48 -22.65 3.56
N VAL A 41 -8.60 -21.73 4.52
CA VAL A 41 -9.84 -21.47 5.26
C VAL A 41 -10.08 -19.98 5.48
N SER A 42 -11.33 -19.62 5.70
CA SER A 42 -11.75 -18.26 6.04
C SER A 42 -13.00 -18.27 6.93
N LYS A 43 -13.68 -17.13 7.10
CA LYS A 43 -14.99 -17.07 7.79
C LYS A 43 -16.03 -18.07 7.27
N TRP A 44 -15.90 -18.55 6.03
CA TRP A 44 -16.88 -19.42 5.39
C TRP A 44 -16.98 -20.81 6.03
N GLN A 45 -15.89 -21.31 6.63
CA GLN A 45 -15.88 -22.59 7.33
C GLN A 45 -16.46 -22.50 8.75
N GLY A 46 -16.63 -21.29 9.30
CA GLY A 46 -17.15 -21.08 10.64
C GLY A 46 -16.25 -21.69 11.72
N ALA A 47 -16.83 -22.43 12.67
CA ALA A 47 -16.08 -23.08 13.73
C ALA A 47 -15.35 -24.33 13.20
N ILE A 48 -14.05 -24.43 13.47
CA ILE A 48 -13.18 -25.53 13.04
C ILE A 48 -12.57 -26.23 14.26
N ASP A 49 -12.57 -27.56 14.26
CA ASP A 49 -11.78 -28.38 15.18
C ASP A 49 -10.44 -28.76 14.54
N PHE A 50 -9.39 -28.00 14.89
CA PHE A 50 -8.06 -28.20 14.31
C PHE A 50 -7.34 -29.46 14.79
N ASN A 51 -7.76 -30.09 15.89
CA ASN A 51 -7.21 -31.38 16.28
C ASN A 51 -7.68 -32.46 15.31
N GLN A 52 -8.98 -32.47 14.97
CA GLN A 52 -9.50 -33.38 13.94
C GLN A 52 -8.91 -33.09 12.56
N VAL A 53 -8.67 -31.81 12.22
CA VAL A 53 -7.98 -31.44 10.98
C VAL A 53 -6.58 -32.05 10.93
N ARG A 54 -5.77 -31.88 11.99
CA ARG A 54 -4.44 -32.52 12.09
C ARG A 54 -4.54 -34.04 11.98
N ASP A 55 -5.44 -34.65 12.74
CA ASP A 55 -5.56 -36.11 12.82
C ASP A 55 -6.04 -36.72 11.49
N SER A 56 -6.64 -35.91 10.61
CA SER A 56 -6.98 -36.30 9.24
C SER A 56 -5.79 -36.31 8.26
N GLY A 57 -4.60 -35.92 8.71
CA GLY A 57 -3.37 -35.87 7.91
C GLY A 57 -3.10 -34.52 7.25
N ILE A 58 -3.88 -33.47 7.55
CA ILE A 58 -3.53 -32.09 7.14
C ILE A 58 -2.32 -31.62 7.95
N GLN A 59 -1.39 -30.97 7.26
CA GLN A 59 -0.13 -30.47 7.80
C GLN A 59 -0.04 -28.94 7.72
N VAL A 60 -0.63 -28.35 6.67
CA VAL A 60 -0.56 -26.91 6.38
C VAL A 60 -1.97 -26.31 6.34
N VAL A 61 -2.14 -25.13 6.96
CA VAL A 61 -3.39 -24.36 6.93
C VAL A 61 -3.07 -22.93 6.51
N TYR A 62 -3.54 -22.52 5.33
CA TYR A 62 -3.61 -21.10 4.98
C TYR A 62 -4.90 -20.49 5.54
N ILE A 63 -4.81 -19.29 6.10
CA ILE A 63 -5.95 -18.63 6.75
C ILE A 63 -6.12 -17.25 6.12
N ARG A 64 -7.34 -16.93 5.67
CA ARG A 64 -7.65 -15.55 5.28
C ARG A 64 -7.50 -14.66 6.49
N SER A 65 -6.57 -13.72 6.42
CA SER A 65 -6.39 -12.72 7.46
C SER A 65 -7.33 -11.54 7.24
N SER A 66 -7.45 -11.09 6.00
CA SER A 66 -8.06 -9.83 5.61
C SER A 66 -8.45 -9.83 4.14
N TYR A 67 -9.34 -8.92 3.77
CA TYR A 67 -9.79 -8.68 2.41
C TYR A 67 -10.11 -7.19 2.23
N GLY A 68 -9.52 -6.56 1.22
CA GLY A 68 -9.62 -5.11 1.07
C GLY A 68 -9.15 -4.38 2.32
N THR A 69 -10.06 -3.69 3.01
CA THR A 69 -9.80 -3.00 4.29
C THR A 69 -10.47 -3.66 5.50
N ASN A 70 -10.94 -4.90 5.36
CA ASN A 70 -11.64 -5.64 6.40
C ASN A 70 -10.81 -6.82 6.90
N GLN A 71 -10.87 -7.08 8.21
CA GLN A 71 -10.30 -8.29 8.80
C GLN A 71 -11.28 -9.46 8.64
N ASP A 72 -10.79 -10.67 8.38
CA ASP A 72 -11.61 -11.87 8.49
C ASP A 72 -11.96 -12.14 9.97
N PRO A 73 -13.24 -12.20 10.35
CA PRO A 73 -13.65 -12.31 11.75
C PRO A 73 -13.21 -13.62 12.42
N TYR A 74 -12.84 -14.65 11.65
CA TYR A 74 -12.34 -15.92 12.18
C TYR A 74 -10.80 -16.00 12.21
N PHE A 75 -10.09 -15.00 11.69
CA PHE A 75 -8.63 -15.02 11.55
C PHE A 75 -7.90 -15.44 12.84
N ARG A 76 -8.09 -14.70 13.95
CA ARG A 76 -7.35 -14.94 15.20
C ARG A 76 -7.69 -16.31 15.80
N ARG A 77 -8.98 -16.67 15.82
CA ARG A 77 -9.43 -17.98 16.29
C ARG A 77 -8.82 -19.12 15.47
N ASN A 78 -8.80 -19.00 14.14
CA ASN A 78 -8.25 -20.03 13.26
C ASN A 78 -6.73 -20.13 13.43
N TYR A 79 -6.04 -18.99 13.54
CA TYR A 79 -4.59 -18.96 13.77
C TYR A 79 -4.23 -19.66 15.08
N GLU A 80 -4.84 -19.25 16.19
CA GLU A 80 -4.57 -19.79 17.51
C GLU A 80 -4.92 -21.28 17.58
N GLY A 81 -6.07 -21.68 17.02
CA GLY A 81 -6.49 -23.08 16.97
C GLY A 81 -5.56 -23.96 16.16
N ALA A 82 -5.13 -23.51 14.97
CA ALA A 82 -4.21 -24.25 14.12
C ALA A 82 -2.82 -24.38 14.75
N LYS A 83 -2.28 -23.28 15.31
CA LYS A 83 -0.99 -23.32 16.02
C LYS A 83 -1.04 -24.22 17.25
N ALA A 84 -2.11 -24.17 18.04
CA ALA A 84 -2.29 -25.03 19.22
C ALA A 84 -2.39 -26.51 18.85
N ALA A 85 -2.96 -26.83 17.67
CA ALA A 85 -2.99 -28.19 17.15
C ALA A 85 -1.62 -28.65 16.61
N GLY A 86 -0.64 -27.76 16.44
CA GLY A 86 0.68 -28.07 15.87
C GLY A 86 0.74 -28.05 14.35
N LEU A 87 -0.26 -27.46 13.69
CA LEU A 87 -0.29 -27.28 12.24
C LEU A 87 0.61 -26.14 11.79
N LYS A 88 1.13 -26.23 10.56
CA LYS A 88 1.90 -25.16 9.92
C LYS A 88 0.95 -24.13 9.33
N VAL A 89 1.16 -22.85 9.65
CA VAL A 89 0.20 -21.80 9.31
C VAL A 89 0.75 -20.79 8.31
N GLY A 90 -0.02 -20.51 7.26
CA GLY A 90 0.18 -19.40 6.34
C GLY A 90 -0.99 -18.41 6.39
N PHE A 91 -0.78 -17.21 5.87
CA PHE A 91 -1.83 -16.20 5.78
C PHE A 91 -1.97 -15.68 4.37
N TYR A 92 -3.21 -15.42 3.96
CA TYR A 92 -3.48 -14.71 2.72
C TYR A 92 -4.31 -13.46 2.94
N HIS A 93 -4.18 -12.53 2.00
CA HIS A 93 -5.00 -11.34 1.87
C HIS A 93 -5.70 -11.37 0.52
N ASN A 94 -7.03 -11.20 0.52
CA ASN A 94 -7.81 -11.06 -0.70
C ASN A 94 -7.80 -9.59 -1.16
N VAL A 95 -7.04 -9.30 -2.20
CA VAL A 95 -6.83 -7.98 -2.78
C VAL A 95 -8.09 -7.54 -3.51
N THR A 96 -8.61 -6.39 -3.14
CA THR A 96 -9.74 -5.72 -3.83
C THR A 96 -9.33 -4.40 -4.45
N ALA A 97 -8.02 -4.14 -4.51
CA ALA A 97 -7.48 -2.88 -4.95
C ALA A 97 -7.75 -2.64 -6.43
N THR A 98 -8.15 -1.41 -6.77
CA THR A 98 -8.30 -0.95 -8.16
C THR A 98 -7.20 0.01 -8.59
N THR A 99 -6.31 0.37 -7.66
CA THR A 99 -5.18 1.27 -7.90
C THR A 99 -3.94 0.80 -7.14
N VAL A 100 -2.76 1.16 -7.64
CA VAL A 100 -1.47 0.89 -6.97
C VAL A 100 -1.45 1.42 -5.53
N ALA A 101 -1.92 2.65 -5.32
CA ALA A 101 -1.94 3.26 -3.99
C ALA A 101 -2.88 2.50 -3.02
N GLU A 102 -3.97 1.93 -3.52
CA GLU A 102 -4.83 1.06 -2.72
C GLU A 102 -4.16 -0.27 -2.40
N ALA A 103 -3.47 -0.88 -3.37
CA ALA A 103 -2.71 -2.11 -3.18
C ALA A 103 -1.69 -1.98 -2.04
N GLN A 104 -0.91 -0.88 -2.04
CA GLN A 104 0.05 -0.58 -0.97
C GLN A 104 -0.63 -0.42 0.40
N ARG A 105 -1.80 0.23 0.46
CA ARG A 105 -2.58 0.36 1.71
C ARG A 105 -3.10 -1.00 2.19
N GLN A 106 -3.58 -1.83 1.27
CA GLN A 106 -4.08 -3.17 1.58
C GLN A 106 -2.95 -4.09 2.07
N ALA A 107 -1.74 -4.00 1.50
CA ALA A 107 -0.56 -4.72 1.98
C ALA A 107 -0.21 -4.31 3.43
N ARG A 108 -0.14 -3.02 3.74
CA ARG A 108 0.09 -2.55 5.12
C ARG A 108 -1.02 -2.96 6.08
N TYR A 109 -2.28 -2.92 5.62
CA TYR A 109 -3.41 -3.37 6.40
C TYR A 109 -3.30 -4.87 6.72
N PHE A 110 -2.96 -5.68 5.72
CA PHE A 110 -2.66 -7.11 5.90
C PHE A 110 -1.59 -7.33 6.97
N LEU A 111 -0.45 -6.65 6.86
CA LEU A 111 0.63 -6.75 7.85
C LEU A 111 0.17 -6.33 9.26
N SER A 112 -0.64 -5.27 9.37
CA SER A 112 -1.20 -4.84 10.65
C SER A 112 -2.14 -5.87 11.29
N VAL A 113 -2.91 -6.61 10.48
CA VAL A 113 -3.83 -7.65 10.97
C VAL A 113 -3.05 -8.85 11.50
N ILE A 114 -1.99 -9.26 10.81
CA ILE A 114 -1.16 -10.41 11.19
C ILE A 114 -0.03 -10.05 12.17
N ALA A 115 0.09 -8.78 12.57
CA ALA A 115 1.07 -8.33 13.54
C ALA A 115 1.05 -9.20 14.82
N GLY A 116 2.25 -9.55 15.30
CA GLY A 116 2.45 -10.37 16.49
C GLY A 116 2.13 -11.86 16.32
N THR A 117 1.79 -12.31 15.11
CA THR A 117 1.69 -13.74 14.81
C THR A 117 3.04 -14.31 14.36
N SER A 118 3.15 -15.63 14.30
CA SER A 118 4.32 -16.36 13.80
C SER A 118 3.88 -17.36 12.73
N PRO A 119 3.74 -16.93 11.46
CA PRO A 119 3.46 -17.82 10.35
C PRO A 119 4.64 -18.79 10.14
N ASP A 120 4.32 -20.01 9.70
CA ASP A 120 5.30 -20.99 9.24
C ASP A 120 5.48 -20.94 7.72
N CYS A 121 4.53 -20.35 6.99
CA CYS A 121 4.50 -20.30 5.53
C CYS A 121 4.64 -18.87 4.99
N ARG A 122 5.05 -18.76 3.72
CA ARG A 122 5.12 -17.49 2.96
C ARG A 122 3.80 -16.72 3.02
N LEU A 123 3.87 -15.39 2.96
CA LEU A 123 2.68 -14.56 2.92
C LEU A 123 2.05 -14.60 1.51
N ALA A 124 0.74 -14.85 1.41
CA ALA A 124 0.07 -15.01 0.13
C ALA A 124 -0.74 -13.78 -0.28
N MET A 125 -0.50 -13.31 -1.51
CA MET A 125 -1.43 -12.41 -2.19
C MET A 125 -2.45 -13.23 -2.96
N ASP A 126 -3.72 -13.03 -2.65
CA ASP A 126 -4.86 -13.57 -3.39
C ASP A 126 -5.52 -12.41 -4.16
N PHE A 127 -5.36 -12.37 -5.48
CA PHE A 127 -5.97 -11.34 -6.33
C PHE A 127 -6.69 -11.97 -7.52
N GLU A 128 -8.00 -12.18 -7.35
CA GLU A 128 -8.80 -12.96 -8.29
C GLU A 128 -9.98 -12.20 -8.90
N THR A 129 -10.29 -11.02 -8.38
CA THR A 129 -11.37 -10.16 -8.89
C THR A 129 -10.80 -8.85 -9.39
N PHE A 130 -10.87 -8.62 -10.71
CA PHE A 130 -10.18 -7.51 -11.36
C PHE A 130 -11.09 -6.33 -11.73
N ASP A 131 -12.41 -6.40 -11.54
CA ASP A 131 -13.35 -5.27 -11.69
C ASP A 131 -13.06 -4.26 -12.83
N GLY A 132 -12.88 -4.78 -14.05
CA GLY A 132 -12.67 -3.96 -15.26
C GLY A 132 -11.24 -3.45 -15.48
N LEU A 133 -10.29 -3.83 -14.62
CA LEU A 133 -8.87 -3.52 -14.79
C LEU A 133 -8.27 -4.22 -16.02
N SER A 134 -7.40 -3.52 -16.70
CA SER A 134 -6.53 -4.09 -17.73
C SER A 134 -5.46 -5.00 -17.11
N ALA A 135 -4.89 -5.91 -17.91
CA ALA A 135 -3.78 -6.74 -17.45
C ALA A 135 -2.57 -5.91 -16.98
N GLN A 136 -2.33 -4.73 -17.56
CA GLN A 136 -1.28 -3.82 -17.10
C GLN A 136 -1.55 -3.33 -15.67
N GLU A 137 -2.78 -2.91 -15.38
CA GLU A 137 -3.17 -2.42 -14.05
C GLU A 137 -3.15 -3.55 -13.02
N VAL A 138 -3.66 -4.74 -13.36
CA VAL A 138 -3.59 -5.92 -12.48
C VAL A 138 -2.15 -6.23 -12.08
N ASN A 139 -1.20 -6.16 -13.02
CA ASN A 139 0.21 -6.40 -12.72
C ASN A 139 0.83 -5.29 -11.88
N ALA A 140 0.51 -4.02 -12.13
CA ALA A 140 1.01 -2.91 -11.32
C ALA A 140 0.51 -3.00 -9.87
N ILE A 141 -0.77 -3.37 -9.68
CA ILE A 141 -1.39 -3.59 -8.37
C ILE A 141 -0.75 -4.80 -7.67
N SER A 142 -0.60 -5.91 -8.39
CA SER A 142 0.02 -7.13 -7.87
C SER A 142 1.45 -6.86 -7.38
N LEU A 143 2.26 -6.21 -8.20
CA LEU A 143 3.64 -5.90 -7.85
C LEU A 143 3.72 -4.98 -6.64
N ALA A 144 2.93 -3.90 -6.62
CA ALA A 144 2.93 -2.94 -5.51
C ALA A 144 2.45 -3.55 -4.19
N PHE A 145 1.49 -4.48 -4.23
CA PHE A 145 1.08 -5.22 -3.03
C PHE A 145 2.20 -6.12 -2.53
N MET A 146 2.81 -6.91 -3.43
CA MET A 146 3.85 -7.89 -3.09
C MET A 146 5.13 -7.22 -2.58
N GLU A 147 5.57 -6.12 -3.20
CA GLU A 147 6.74 -5.36 -2.78
C GLU A 147 6.54 -4.82 -1.36
N VAL A 148 5.46 -4.07 -1.11
CA VAL A 148 5.17 -3.54 0.25
C VAL A 148 5.05 -4.67 1.28
N MET A 149 4.33 -5.75 0.93
CA MET A 149 4.16 -6.89 1.82
C MET A 149 5.50 -7.52 2.21
N THR A 150 6.41 -7.73 1.25
CA THR A 150 7.68 -8.42 1.50
C THR A 150 8.75 -7.51 2.10
N GLU A 151 8.83 -6.25 1.66
CA GLU A 151 9.77 -5.26 2.19
C GLU A 151 9.47 -4.89 3.65
N GLU A 152 8.20 -4.58 3.97
CA GLU A 152 7.83 -4.12 5.32
C GLU A 152 7.72 -5.25 6.35
N SER A 153 7.43 -6.49 5.91
CA SER A 153 7.44 -7.64 6.83
C SER A 153 8.82 -8.29 6.97
N GLY A 154 9.71 -8.10 6.00
CA GLY A 154 10.93 -8.89 5.86
C GLY A 154 10.69 -10.37 5.55
N LEU A 155 9.45 -10.77 5.22
CA LEU A 155 9.09 -12.15 4.95
C LEU A 155 8.83 -12.38 3.45
N PRO A 156 9.25 -13.53 2.89
CA PRO A 156 8.98 -13.86 1.50
C PRO A 156 7.49 -14.08 1.22
N GLY A 157 7.08 -13.68 0.01
CA GLY A 157 5.72 -13.82 -0.49
C GLY A 157 5.51 -15.00 -1.45
N VAL A 158 4.24 -15.33 -1.70
CA VAL A 158 3.75 -16.24 -2.75
C VAL A 158 2.53 -15.63 -3.44
N VAL A 159 2.41 -15.81 -4.75
CA VAL A 159 1.23 -15.39 -5.52
C VAL A 159 0.24 -16.54 -5.57
N TYR A 160 -0.99 -16.31 -5.16
CA TYR A 160 -2.11 -17.22 -5.43
C TYR A 160 -2.87 -16.78 -6.68
N ALA A 161 -3.05 -17.69 -7.63
CA ALA A 161 -3.84 -17.44 -8.83
C ALA A 161 -4.30 -18.74 -9.52
N ASN A 162 -5.46 -18.71 -10.16
CA ASN A 162 -5.85 -19.77 -11.06
C ASN A 162 -4.95 -19.83 -12.33
N THR A 163 -4.92 -21.01 -12.97
CA THR A 163 -4.05 -21.26 -14.13
C THR A 163 -4.31 -20.30 -15.30
N TYR A 164 -5.55 -19.88 -15.52
CA TYR A 164 -5.88 -18.91 -16.58
C TYR A 164 -5.22 -17.56 -16.30
N THR A 165 -5.45 -17.01 -15.11
CA THR A 165 -4.89 -15.72 -14.66
C THR A 165 -3.36 -15.74 -14.72
N ALA A 166 -2.73 -16.81 -14.24
CA ALA A 166 -1.29 -16.99 -14.35
C ALA A 166 -0.80 -16.97 -15.81
N ARG A 167 -1.53 -17.64 -16.72
CA ARG A 167 -1.17 -17.73 -18.14
C ARG A 167 -1.45 -16.45 -18.93
N THR A 168 -2.55 -15.74 -18.68
CA THR A 168 -3.04 -14.67 -19.57
C THR A 168 -2.86 -13.27 -19.01
N ILE A 169 -2.83 -13.11 -17.68
CA ILE A 169 -2.86 -11.78 -17.04
C ILE A 169 -1.52 -11.49 -16.38
N LEU A 170 -1.06 -12.32 -15.46
CA LEU A 170 0.13 -12.03 -14.64
C LEU A 170 1.42 -12.01 -15.49
N SER A 171 2.33 -11.09 -15.20
CA SER A 171 3.50 -10.84 -16.04
C SER A 171 4.64 -11.81 -15.75
N PRO A 172 5.52 -12.07 -16.73
CA PRO A 172 6.77 -12.80 -16.48
C PRO A 172 7.65 -12.14 -15.40
N GLY A 173 7.58 -10.81 -15.25
CA GLY A 173 8.31 -10.09 -14.20
C GLY A 173 7.86 -10.49 -12.80
N LEU A 174 6.54 -10.60 -12.57
CA LEU A 174 6.00 -11.10 -11.31
C LEU A 174 6.42 -12.56 -11.06
N ALA A 175 6.39 -13.38 -12.11
CA ALA A 175 6.76 -14.80 -12.04
C ALA A 175 8.26 -15.05 -11.76
N GLN A 176 9.13 -14.12 -12.14
CA GLN A 176 10.56 -14.19 -11.84
C GLN A 176 10.86 -13.88 -10.37
N GLN A 177 10.02 -13.08 -9.71
CA GLN A 177 10.26 -12.61 -8.35
C GLN A 177 9.55 -13.48 -7.30
N TYR A 178 8.35 -13.96 -7.59
CA TYR A 178 7.50 -14.64 -6.61
C TYR A 178 7.08 -16.02 -7.09
N PRO A 179 7.09 -17.04 -6.23
CA PRO A 179 6.61 -18.37 -6.57
C PRO A 179 5.07 -18.40 -6.68
N LEU A 180 4.54 -19.46 -7.29
CA LEU A 180 3.11 -19.64 -7.54
C LEU A 180 2.49 -20.71 -6.63
N TRP A 181 1.40 -20.33 -5.97
CA TRP A 181 0.37 -21.21 -5.47
C TRP A 181 -0.78 -21.21 -6.49
N VAL A 182 -0.88 -22.28 -7.28
CA VAL A 182 -1.80 -22.32 -8.43
C VAL A 182 -3.13 -22.97 -8.06
N ALA A 183 -4.24 -22.39 -8.50
CA ALA A 183 -5.54 -23.06 -8.48
C ALA A 183 -5.84 -23.73 -9.83
N HIS A 184 -6.12 -25.04 -9.80
CA HIS A 184 -6.60 -25.80 -10.96
C HIS A 184 -7.30 -27.07 -10.51
N TYR A 185 -8.62 -27.12 -10.67
CA TYR A 185 -9.43 -28.24 -10.18
C TYR A 185 -9.68 -29.30 -11.24
N GLY A 186 -9.95 -30.54 -10.80
CA GLY A 186 -10.37 -31.62 -11.70
C GLY A 186 -9.28 -32.14 -12.63
N VAL A 187 -8.00 -31.83 -12.35
CA VAL A 187 -6.84 -32.27 -13.13
C VAL A 187 -5.88 -33.09 -12.27
N PHE A 188 -5.14 -34.01 -12.89
CA PHE A 188 -4.11 -34.79 -12.21
C PHE A 188 -2.81 -34.01 -11.96
N GLN A 189 -2.61 -32.93 -12.71
CA GLN A 189 -1.51 -31.99 -12.55
C GLN A 189 -1.95 -30.63 -13.10
N PRO A 190 -1.49 -29.51 -12.51
CA PRO A 190 -1.70 -28.19 -13.08
C PRO A 190 -1.18 -28.10 -14.52
N GLY A 191 -1.90 -27.39 -15.37
CA GLY A 191 -1.45 -27.09 -16.73
C GLY A 191 -0.34 -26.03 -16.75
N ASP A 192 0.56 -26.14 -17.71
CA ASP A 192 1.61 -25.14 -17.94
C ASP A 192 1.03 -23.74 -18.19
N ASN A 193 1.59 -22.71 -17.54
CA ASN A 193 1.19 -21.32 -17.71
C ASN A 193 2.18 -20.50 -18.55
N GLY A 194 3.33 -21.08 -18.92
CA GLY A 194 4.37 -20.46 -19.76
C GLY A 194 5.23 -19.41 -19.06
N LYS A 195 5.08 -19.20 -17.74
CA LYS A 195 5.81 -18.17 -16.98
C LYS A 195 6.51 -18.74 -15.75
N TRP A 196 5.76 -19.43 -14.88
CA TRP A 196 6.33 -20.19 -13.77
C TRP A 196 6.81 -21.56 -14.26
N ARG A 197 7.95 -22.03 -13.73
CA ARG A 197 8.52 -23.34 -14.08
C ARG A 197 8.02 -24.48 -13.20
N SER A 198 7.64 -24.17 -11.97
CA SER A 198 7.07 -25.09 -11.00
C SER A 198 6.11 -24.35 -10.07
N TRP A 199 5.24 -25.09 -9.39
CA TRP A 199 4.41 -24.57 -8.30
C TRP A 199 5.00 -24.95 -6.94
N ILE A 200 4.73 -24.10 -5.94
CA ILE A 200 5.03 -24.39 -4.53
C ILE A 200 3.77 -24.67 -3.71
N GLY A 201 2.61 -24.35 -4.28
CA GLY A 201 1.29 -24.73 -3.79
C GLY A 201 0.37 -25.08 -4.96
N TRP A 202 -0.52 -26.03 -4.78
CA TRP A 202 -1.56 -26.37 -5.74
C TRP A 202 -2.88 -26.61 -5.02
N GLN A 203 -3.82 -25.69 -5.23
CA GLN A 203 -5.21 -25.87 -4.82
C GLN A 203 -5.93 -26.71 -5.89
N TYR A 204 -6.27 -27.96 -5.53
CA TYR A 204 -6.73 -28.97 -6.48
C TYR A 204 -8.24 -29.25 -6.41
N THR A 205 -8.92 -28.77 -5.36
CA THR A 205 -10.38 -28.75 -5.28
C THR A 205 -10.87 -27.76 -4.23
N SER A 206 -12.03 -27.14 -4.47
CA SER A 206 -12.77 -26.32 -3.50
C SER A 206 -13.90 -27.04 -2.78
N THR A 207 -14.04 -28.34 -3.02
CA THR A 207 -15.17 -29.15 -2.53
C THR A 207 -14.72 -30.29 -1.62
N GLY A 208 -13.53 -30.16 -1.03
CA GLY A 208 -12.99 -31.15 -0.11
C GLY A 208 -13.87 -31.39 1.11
N ARG A 209 -13.69 -32.55 1.74
CA ARG A 209 -14.22 -32.89 3.06
C ARG A 209 -13.06 -33.22 3.98
N VAL A 210 -13.00 -32.56 5.12
CA VAL A 210 -11.95 -32.75 6.13
C VAL A 210 -12.62 -32.84 7.51
N PRO A 211 -12.37 -33.91 8.29
CA PRO A 211 -12.81 -33.99 9.67
C PRO A 211 -12.47 -32.72 10.47
N GLY A 212 -13.42 -32.25 11.27
CA GLY A 212 -13.30 -30.99 12.01
C GLY A 212 -13.77 -29.74 11.26
N ILE A 213 -14.13 -29.83 9.97
CA ILE A 213 -14.68 -28.73 9.18
C ILE A 213 -16.07 -29.09 8.66
N SER A 214 -17.03 -28.19 8.84
CA SER A 214 -18.37 -28.35 8.29
C SER A 214 -18.41 -27.92 6.82
N GLY A 215 -18.93 -28.78 5.94
CA GLY A 215 -19.15 -28.45 4.54
C GLY A 215 -17.89 -28.57 3.66
N ASN A 216 -17.82 -27.74 2.63
CA ASN A 216 -16.72 -27.70 1.67
C ASN A 216 -15.50 -26.97 2.28
N VAL A 217 -14.32 -27.49 1.99
CA VAL A 217 -13.05 -26.82 2.26
C VAL A 217 -12.12 -26.98 1.07
N ASP A 218 -11.35 -25.93 0.79
CA ASP A 218 -10.30 -25.95 -0.21
C ASP A 218 -9.21 -26.94 0.20
N ARG A 219 -8.68 -27.66 -0.79
CA ARG A 219 -7.64 -28.66 -0.58
C ARG A 219 -6.42 -28.32 -1.40
N ASP A 220 -5.28 -28.39 -0.72
CA ASP A 220 -4.00 -27.97 -1.26
C ASP A 220 -2.95 -29.05 -1.12
N GLN A 221 -1.98 -28.96 -2.00
CA GLN A 221 -0.69 -29.63 -1.89
C GLN A 221 0.39 -28.56 -1.89
N PHE A 222 1.29 -28.60 -0.91
CA PHE A 222 2.41 -27.66 -0.83
C PHE A 222 3.75 -28.39 -0.92
N THR A 223 4.76 -27.72 -1.44
CA THR A 223 6.15 -28.20 -1.42
C THR A 223 6.89 -27.61 -0.22
N ARG A 224 8.14 -28.02 -0.01
CA ARG A 224 9.00 -27.45 1.06
C ARG A 224 9.17 -25.93 0.91
N ASP A 225 9.14 -25.40 -0.31
CA ASP A 225 9.37 -23.99 -0.60
C ASP A 225 8.26 -23.06 -0.11
N ILE A 226 7.12 -23.61 0.34
CA ILE A 226 6.08 -22.82 1.00
C ILE A 226 6.51 -22.30 2.37
N PHE A 227 7.44 -22.99 3.03
CA PHE A 227 7.82 -22.68 4.41
C PHE A 227 8.82 -21.53 4.50
N LEU A 228 8.78 -20.84 5.63
CA LEU A 228 9.77 -19.85 6.03
C LEU A 228 10.96 -20.54 6.70
N ASP A 229 12.17 -20.02 6.46
CA ASP A 229 13.39 -20.48 7.13
C ASP A 229 13.46 -19.89 8.55
N GLY A 230 12.80 -20.58 9.49
CA GLY A 230 12.74 -20.19 10.90
C GLY A 230 11.46 -19.42 11.25
N ALA A 231 11.05 -19.54 12.52
CA ALA A 231 9.85 -18.87 13.02
C ALA A 231 10.22 -17.45 13.52
N THR A 232 10.22 -16.48 12.63
CA THR A 232 10.26 -15.06 13.02
C THR A 232 8.82 -14.55 13.19
N PRO A 233 8.47 -13.97 14.36
CA PRO A 233 7.21 -13.26 14.50
C PRO A 233 7.12 -12.17 13.43
N VAL A 234 5.96 -12.02 12.79
CA VAL A 234 5.71 -10.88 11.92
C VAL A 234 5.89 -9.64 12.79
N PRO A 235 6.82 -8.74 12.44
CA PRO A 235 7.03 -7.54 13.21
C PRO A 235 5.67 -6.85 13.34
N SER A 236 5.31 -6.50 14.57
CA SER A 236 4.33 -5.42 14.71
C SER A 236 4.94 -4.24 13.97
N PRO A 237 4.17 -3.48 13.17
CA PRO A 237 4.70 -2.33 12.44
C PRO A 237 5.59 -1.55 13.41
N SER A 238 6.88 -1.59 13.15
CA SER A 238 7.88 -1.06 14.06
C SER A 238 7.71 0.45 14.03
N ASP A 239 7.23 1.01 15.14
CA ASP A 239 7.77 2.31 15.52
C ASP A 239 9.30 2.18 15.51
N PRO A 240 10.04 3.15 14.95
CA PRO A 240 11.50 3.13 15.04
C PRO A 240 11.92 2.95 16.50
N GLU A 241 12.86 2.03 16.75
CA GLU A 241 13.39 1.80 18.09
C GLU A 241 13.82 3.13 18.73
N PRO A 242 13.49 3.36 20.02
CA PRO A 242 13.71 4.63 20.67
C PRO A 242 15.19 4.82 20.97
N THR A 243 15.89 5.55 20.11
CA THR A 243 16.97 6.38 20.61
C THR A 243 16.31 7.54 21.35
N THR A 244 16.28 7.48 22.69
CA THR A 244 15.71 8.56 23.50
C THR A 244 16.34 9.89 23.11
N PRO A 245 15.48 10.88 22.81
CA PRO A 245 15.30 11.93 23.79
C PRO A 245 13.82 12.05 24.20
N ASP A 246 13.61 11.91 25.51
CA ASP A 246 12.52 12.48 26.31
C ASP A 246 11.06 12.05 25.96
N CYS A 247 10.48 11.17 26.76
CA CYS A 247 9.08 10.72 26.63
C CYS A 247 8.27 11.21 27.84
N THR A 248 7.28 12.07 27.60
CA THR A 248 6.36 12.52 28.65
C THR A 248 5.07 11.69 28.59
N ARG A 249 4.52 11.30 29.74
CA ARG A 249 3.17 10.69 29.81
C ARG A 249 2.17 11.76 30.21
N ILE A 250 1.07 11.87 29.46
CA ILE A 250 -0.02 12.82 29.75
C ILE A 250 -1.34 12.08 29.94
N GLN A 251 -2.30 12.71 30.62
CA GLN A 251 -3.64 12.16 30.82
C GLN A 251 -4.66 12.87 29.93
N VAL A 252 -5.51 12.09 29.26
CA VAL A 252 -6.53 12.55 28.32
C VAL A 252 -7.88 12.00 28.72
N THR A 253 -8.85 12.87 28.96
CA THR A 253 -10.24 12.46 29.23
C THR A 253 -10.98 12.23 27.92
N VAL A 254 -11.49 11.01 27.74
CA VAL A 254 -12.33 10.59 26.60
C VAL A 254 -13.60 11.42 26.56
N ARG A 255 -13.90 12.01 25.40
CA ARG A 255 -15.13 12.78 25.17
C ARG A 255 -16.15 11.93 24.40
N ARG A 256 -17.40 12.35 24.42
CA ARG A 256 -18.46 11.71 23.63
C ARG A 256 -18.10 11.76 22.14
N GLY A 257 -17.99 10.59 21.51
CA GLY A 257 -17.60 10.45 20.10
C GLY A 257 -16.10 10.22 19.86
N ASP A 258 -15.26 10.22 20.90
CA ASP A 258 -13.86 9.82 20.75
C ASP A 258 -13.75 8.30 20.48
N THR A 259 -12.76 7.94 19.66
CA THR A 259 -12.29 6.56 19.48
C THR A 259 -10.81 6.48 19.86
N LEU A 260 -10.29 5.30 20.20
CA LEU A 260 -8.85 5.14 20.44
C LEU A 260 -8.01 5.52 19.22
N SER A 261 -8.51 5.28 18.00
CA SER A 261 -7.82 5.68 16.77
C SER A 261 -7.73 7.20 16.62
N ALA A 262 -8.81 7.93 16.95
CA ALA A 262 -8.81 9.39 16.91
C ALA A 262 -7.93 9.99 18.01
N ILE A 263 -7.91 9.39 19.20
CA ILE A 263 -7.04 9.81 20.30
C ILE A 263 -5.56 9.52 19.97
N ALA A 264 -5.26 8.32 19.45
CA ALA A 264 -3.90 7.94 19.04
C ALA A 264 -3.35 8.93 18.01
N ALA A 265 -4.14 9.23 16.98
CA ALA A 265 -3.80 10.23 15.97
C ALA A 265 -3.60 11.64 16.56
N ARG A 266 -4.48 12.05 17.50
CA ARG A 266 -4.42 13.37 18.16
C ARG A 266 -3.12 13.59 18.93
N TYR A 267 -2.54 12.53 19.49
CA TYR A 267 -1.36 12.61 20.36
C TYR A 267 -0.11 11.97 19.75
N GLY A 268 -0.13 11.64 18.46
CA GLY A 268 1.03 11.08 17.78
C GLY A 268 1.50 9.75 18.38
N THR A 269 0.56 8.91 18.82
CA THR A 269 0.81 7.55 19.30
C THR A 269 -0.02 6.53 18.50
N THR A 270 0.00 5.25 18.88
CA THR A 270 -0.76 4.18 18.25
C THR A 270 -1.90 3.69 19.15
N VAL A 271 -2.92 3.07 18.55
CA VAL A 271 -4.01 2.40 19.31
C VAL A 271 -3.43 1.29 20.19
N ALA A 272 -2.42 0.57 19.69
CA ALA A 272 -1.74 -0.48 20.43
C ALA A 272 -1.04 0.06 21.69
N ASP A 273 -0.35 1.20 21.58
CA ASP A 273 0.27 1.86 22.72
C ASP A 273 -0.77 2.34 23.75
N LEU A 274 -1.88 2.94 23.30
CA LEU A 274 -2.98 3.34 24.18
C LEU A 274 -3.62 2.14 24.91
N VAL A 275 -3.80 1.02 24.21
CA VAL A 275 -4.36 -0.21 24.77
C VAL A 275 -3.42 -0.78 25.84
N GLN A 276 -2.13 -0.85 25.54
CA GLN A 276 -1.12 -1.36 26.46
C GLN A 276 -0.99 -0.46 27.70
N LEU A 277 -0.89 0.86 27.51
CA LEU A 277 -0.63 1.82 28.58
C LEU A 277 -1.81 1.98 29.55
N ASN A 278 -3.01 1.66 29.10
CA ASN A 278 -4.25 1.79 29.88
C ASN A 278 -4.91 0.44 30.21
N ASN A 279 -4.25 -0.68 29.90
CA ASN A 279 -4.80 -2.03 30.10
C ASN A 279 -6.22 -2.19 29.53
N ILE A 280 -6.47 -1.68 28.32
CA ILE A 280 -7.81 -1.71 27.71
C ILE A 280 -8.06 -3.09 27.10
N ALA A 281 -9.00 -3.84 27.68
CA ALA A 281 -9.33 -5.20 27.20
C ALA A 281 -9.98 -5.22 25.81
N ASN A 282 -10.77 -4.19 25.47
CA ASN A 282 -11.41 -4.06 24.16
C ASN A 282 -11.11 -2.68 23.54
N PRO A 283 -10.24 -2.61 22.51
CA PRO A 283 -9.84 -1.34 21.88
C PRO A 283 -10.99 -0.54 21.24
N ASN A 284 -12.12 -1.18 20.97
CA ASN A 284 -13.30 -0.54 20.37
C ASN A 284 -14.30 -0.02 21.42
N LEU A 285 -14.00 -0.19 22.72
CA LEU A 285 -14.91 0.17 23.80
C LEU A 285 -14.22 1.08 24.81
N ILE A 286 -14.42 2.38 24.64
CA ILE A 286 -14.04 3.42 25.60
C ILE A 286 -15.25 4.27 25.98
N TYR A 287 -15.26 4.80 27.20
CA TYR A 287 -16.41 5.52 27.75
C TYR A 287 -16.12 7.02 27.88
N PRO A 288 -17.08 7.90 27.54
CA PRO A 288 -16.96 9.32 27.84
C PRO A 288 -16.69 9.54 29.35
N GLY A 289 -15.70 10.37 29.67
CA GLY A 289 -15.21 10.59 31.03
C GLY A 289 -14.07 9.66 31.47
N GLN A 290 -13.78 8.59 30.72
CA GLN A 290 -12.63 7.72 30.98
C GLN A 290 -11.33 8.50 30.80
N VAL A 291 -10.38 8.36 31.72
CA VAL A 291 -9.06 9.00 31.63
C VAL A 291 -8.06 8.00 31.08
N LEU A 292 -7.42 8.34 29.96
CA LEU A 292 -6.37 7.55 29.33
C LEU A 292 -5.01 8.19 29.58
N THR A 293 -4.07 7.41 30.08
CA THR A 293 -2.64 7.69 30.04
C THR A 293 -2.15 7.53 28.62
N VAL A 294 -1.50 8.54 28.07
CA VAL A 294 -0.99 8.55 26.70
C VAL A 294 0.51 8.83 26.77
N ARG A 295 1.33 7.98 26.14
CA ARG A 295 2.75 8.27 25.92
C ARG A 295 2.83 9.26 24.75
N CYS A 296 3.34 10.45 25.02
CA CYS A 296 3.75 11.36 23.96
C CYS A 296 5.29 11.35 23.89
N HIS A 297 5.83 11.12 22.71
CA HIS A 297 7.24 11.33 22.46
C HIS A 297 7.49 12.84 22.45
N ASN A 298 8.43 13.37 23.23
CA ASN A 298 8.95 14.73 23.00
C ASN A 298 9.89 14.69 21.79
N GLN A 299 9.38 14.20 20.66
CA GLN A 299 9.73 14.83 19.41
C GLN A 299 8.77 16.00 19.35
N ASN A 300 9.26 17.19 19.66
CA ASN A 300 8.73 18.36 18.99
C ASN A 300 9.17 18.17 17.53
N PRO A 301 8.32 17.76 16.56
CA PRO A 301 8.66 18.06 15.19
C PRO A 301 8.60 19.58 15.14
N ALA A 302 9.73 20.26 15.26
CA ALA A 302 9.79 21.66 14.93
C ALA A 302 9.24 21.79 13.50
N GLY A 303 8.13 22.47 13.25
CA GLY A 303 6.98 22.79 14.07
C GLY A 303 5.72 22.27 13.35
N THR A 304 4.69 21.87 14.06
CA THR A 304 3.36 21.77 13.45
C THR A 304 2.52 22.91 13.99
N ALA A 305 2.07 23.80 13.11
CA ALA A 305 1.15 24.88 13.47
C ALA A 305 -0.26 24.55 12.95
N TYR A 306 -1.28 25.01 13.66
CA TYR A 306 -2.66 24.92 13.20
C TYR A 306 -3.13 26.30 12.77
N LEU A 307 -3.67 26.40 11.55
CA LEU A 307 -4.19 27.62 10.97
C LEU A 307 -5.68 27.45 10.68
N ASP A 308 -6.50 28.39 11.13
CA ASP A 308 -7.90 28.47 10.74
C ASP A 308 -8.00 29.31 9.45
N TYR A 309 -8.37 28.67 8.34
CA TYR A 309 -8.48 29.27 7.02
C TYR A 309 -9.94 29.43 6.60
N THR A 310 -10.37 30.66 6.31
CA THR A 310 -11.71 30.91 5.77
C THR A 310 -11.74 30.71 4.26
N VAL A 311 -12.53 29.76 3.80
CA VAL A 311 -12.75 29.42 2.39
C VAL A 311 -13.27 30.64 1.62
N ARG A 312 -12.65 30.93 0.47
CA ARG A 312 -13.02 32.02 -0.43
C ARG A 312 -13.73 31.46 -1.66
N ARG A 313 -14.47 32.33 -2.37
CA ARG A 313 -15.14 31.95 -3.62
C ARG A 313 -14.09 31.49 -4.64
N GLY A 314 -14.21 30.24 -5.09
CA GLY A 314 -13.29 29.61 -6.05
C GLY A 314 -12.19 28.75 -5.41
N ASP A 315 -12.14 28.64 -4.08
CA ASP A 315 -11.21 27.72 -3.43
C ASP A 315 -11.63 26.25 -3.59
N THR A 316 -10.65 25.36 -3.62
CA THR A 316 -10.81 23.90 -3.51
C THR A 316 -9.92 23.37 -2.39
N LEU A 317 -10.27 22.22 -1.79
CA LEU A 317 -9.44 21.63 -0.72
C LEU A 317 -8.02 21.31 -1.19
N SER A 318 -7.84 20.93 -2.47
CA SER A 318 -6.53 20.68 -3.07
C SER A 318 -5.70 21.95 -3.22
N ALA A 319 -6.30 23.04 -3.71
CA ALA A 319 -5.62 24.32 -3.83
C ALA A 319 -5.24 24.90 -2.45
N ILE A 320 -6.09 24.71 -1.44
CA ILE A 320 -5.80 25.11 -0.06
C ILE A 320 -4.67 24.24 0.52
N ALA A 321 -4.74 22.92 0.34
CA ALA A 321 -3.71 21.99 0.83
C ALA A 321 -2.32 22.33 0.26
N ALA A 322 -2.25 22.53 -1.06
CA ALA A 322 -1.03 22.93 -1.74
C ALA A 322 -0.52 24.30 -1.26
N ARG A 323 -1.40 25.30 -1.15
CA ARG A 323 -1.06 26.66 -0.71
C ARG A 323 -0.43 26.70 0.69
N TYR A 324 -0.81 25.78 1.57
CA TYR A 324 -0.39 25.77 2.97
C TYR A 324 0.55 24.61 3.33
N GLY A 325 1.10 23.90 2.34
CA GLY A 325 2.05 22.82 2.58
C GLY A 325 1.47 21.69 3.45
N THR A 326 0.20 21.37 3.24
CA THR A 326 -0.52 20.27 3.92
C THR A 326 -1.17 19.35 2.89
N THR A 327 -1.95 18.36 3.34
CA THR A 327 -2.66 17.44 2.43
C THR A 327 -4.16 17.59 2.55
N VAL A 328 -4.89 17.36 1.45
CA VAL A 328 -6.37 17.29 1.46
C VAL A 328 -6.84 16.32 2.54
N ARG A 329 -6.15 15.18 2.70
CA ARG A 329 -6.41 14.19 3.73
C ARG A 329 -6.30 14.77 5.15
N SER A 330 -5.27 15.58 5.42
CA SER A 330 -5.12 16.28 6.70
C SER A 330 -6.28 17.25 6.95
N ILE A 331 -6.64 18.07 5.95
CA ILE A 331 -7.75 19.02 6.04
C ILE A 331 -9.08 18.30 6.29
N LEU A 332 -9.37 17.23 5.56
CA LEU A 332 -10.58 16.43 5.74
C LEU A 332 -10.66 15.82 7.15
N SER A 333 -9.53 15.29 7.63
CA SER A 333 -9.45 14.66 8.96
C SER A 333 -9.65 15.64 10.11
N LEU A 334 -9.33 16.92 9.91
CA LEU A 334 -9.43 17.96 10.94
C LEU A 334 -10.76 18.71 10.94
N ASN A 335 -11.53 18.64 9.84
CA ASN A 335 -12.73 19.46 9.64
C ASN A 335 -14.03 18.68 9.48
N THR A 336 -13.98 17.34 9.59
CA THR A 336 -15.18 16.47 9.53
C THR A 336 -16.01 16.68 8.25
N ILE A 337 -15.34 16.96 7.12
CA ILE A 337 -15.99 17.21 5.83
C ILE A 337 -16.41 15.89 5.20
N ALA A 338 -17.71 15.69 5.00
CA ALA A 338 -18.27 14.44 4.46
C ALA A 338 -18.05 14.27 2.94
N ASN A 339 -17.98 15.37 2.19
CA ASN A 339 -17.70 15.35 0.76
C ASN A 339 -16.51 16.28 0.44
N PRO A 340 -15.35 15.73 0.03
CA PRO A 340 -14.14 16.51 -0.27
C PRO A 340 -14.28 17.54 -1.39
N ASN A 341 -15.30 17.39 -2.24
CA ASN A 341 -15.53 18.28 -3.37
C ASN A 341 -16.51 19.42 -3.05
N LEU A 342 -16.99 19.51 -1.81
CA LEU A 342 -18.04 20.44 -1.41
C LEU A 342 -17.59 21.23 -0.18
N ILE A 343 -16.94 22.37 -0.43
CA ILE A 343 -16.63 23.40 0.56
C ILE A 343 -17.31 24.70 0.17
N TYR A 344 -17.75 25.50 1.14
CA TYR A 344 -18.52 26.71 0.88
C TYR A 344 -17.74 27.99 1.22
N PRO A 345 -17.82 29.05 0.41
CA PRO A 345 -17.23 30.34 0.76
C PRO A 345 -17.74 30.83 2.13
N GLY A 346 -16.82 31.20 3.02
CA GLY A 346 -17.10 31.58 4.42
C GLY A 346 -16.92 30.45 5.43
N GLU A 347 -16.78 29.20 5.00
CA GLU A 347 -16.49 28.05 5.87
C GLU A 347 -15.06 28.16 6.44
N VAL A 348 -14.86 27.85 7.73
CA VAL A 348 -13.55 27.91 8.39
C VAL A 348 -12.96 26.51 8.50
N LEU A 349 -11.81 26.31 7.87
CA LEU A 349 -11.08 25.06 7.84
C LEU A 349 -9.85 25.12 8.73
N LYS A 350 -9.74 24.16 9.65
CA LYS A 350 -8.55 23.89 10.45
C LYS A 350 -7.52 23.13 9.64
N LEU A 351 -6.41 23.77 9.34
CA LEU A 351 -5.30 23.21 8.61
C LEU A 351 -4.19 22.84 9.59
N GLN A 352 -3.56 21.68 9.40
CA GLN A 352 -2.31 21.34 10.07
C GLN A 352 -1.17 21.58 9.08
N ILE A 353 -0.29 22.53 9.40
CA ILE A 353 0.83 22.91 8.54
C ILE A 353 2.14 22.49 9.19
N SER A 354 3.02 21.88 8.39
CA SER A 354 4.38 21.52 8.80
C SER A 354 5.28 22.74 8.61
N THR A 355 5.99 23.09 9.66
CA THR A 355 6.99 24.16 9.74
C THR A 355 8.34 23.51 10.01
N THR A 356 8.75 22.55 9.17
CA THR A 356 10.10 21.98 9.26
C THR A 356 11.11 23.09 9.03
N GLY A 357 11.87 23.42 10.09
CA GLY A 357 12.90 24.44 10.05
C GLY A 357 13.84 24.34 11.24
N SER A 358 14.82 23.47 11.15
CA SER A 358 16.12 23.69 11.79
C SER A 358 17.13 24.02 10.70
N GLN A 359 17.11 25.25 10.17
CA GLN A 359 18.18 25.77 9.32
C GLN A 359 18.23 27.30 9.47
N ASP A 360 18.65 27.75 10.65
CA ASP A 360 19.03 29.15 10.91
C ASP A 360 20.41 29.49 10.30
N GLU A 361 21.10 28.52 9.69
CA GLU A 361 22.50 28.66 9.24
C GLU A 361 22.70 29.03 7.76
N GLN A 362 21.65 29.05 6.91
CA GLN A 362 21.78 29.49 5.50
C GLN A 362 20.88 30.68 5.12
N ALA A 363 20.15 31.27 6.07
CA ALA A 363 19.34 32.45 5.81
C ALA A 363 20.21 33.72 5.81
N THR A 364 20.25 34.42 4.68
CA THR A 364 20.93 35.72 4.57
C THR A 364 19.97 36.84 4.93
N ARG A 365 20.39 37.76 5.78
CA ARG A 365 19.58 38.95 6.13
C ARG A 365 19.66 40.00 5.02
N TYR A 366 18.53 40.35 4.43
CA TYR A 366 18.37 41.37 3.41
C TYR A 366 17.56 42.55 3.96
N THR A 367 17.94 43.79 3.62
CA THR A 367 17.15 44.98 3.98
C THR A 367 16.45 45.51 2.74
N VAL A 368 15.12 45.55 2.78
CA VAL A 368 14.25 45.97 1.68
C VAL A 368 14.59 47.41 1.28
N ARG A 369 14.81 47.64 0.00
CA ARG A 369 15.11 48.96 -0.57
C ARG A 369 13.85 49.58 -1.16
N TRP A 370 13.86 50.90 -1.35
CA TRP A 370 12.74 51.58 -2.01
C TRP A 370 12.56 51.04 -3.43
N GLY A 371 11.38 50.50 -3.72
CA GLY A 371 11.04 49.86 -5.00
C GLY A 371 11.22 48.33 -5.05
N ASP A 372 11.71 47.69 -3.98
CA ASP A 372 11.78 46.23 -3.93
C ASP A 372 10.38 45.60 -3.81
N THR A 373 10.21 44.44 -4.45
CA THR A 373 9.09 43.52 -4.22
C THR A 373 9.62 42.17 -3.74
N LEU A 374 8.81 41.39 -3.00
CA LEU A 374 9.24 40.05 -2.60
C LEU A 374 9.56 39.15 -3.79
N SER A 375 8.90 39.33 -4.94
CA SER A 375 9.18 38.60 -6.17
C SER A 375 10.56 38.90 -6.74
N ALA A 376 10.95 40.17 -6.81
CA ALA A 376 12.27 40.57 -7.28
C ALA A 376 13.39 40.13 -6.31
N ILE A 377 13.11 40.17 -5.00
CA ILE A 377 14.04 39.66 -3.98
C ILE A 377 14.18 38.14 -4.09
N ALA A 378 13.07 37.40 -4.19
CA ALA A 378 13.06 35.95 -4.35
C ALA A 378 13.92 35.51 -5.54
N GLN A 379 13.67 36.10 -6.71
CA GLN A 379 14.42 35.84 -7.93
C GLN A 379 15.91 36.14 -7.77
N ARG A 380 16.25 37.27 -7.15
CA ARG A 380 17.64 37.69 -6.94
C ARG A 380 18.45 36.73 -6.07
N PHE A 381 17.82 36.11 -5.08
CA PHE A 381 18.48 35.20 -4.14
C PHE A 381 18.28 33.72 -4.51
N GLY A 382 17.64 33.43 -5.65
CA GLY A 382 17.38 32.06 -6.12
C GLY A 382 16.44 31.29 -5.18
N THR A 383 15.40 31.96 -4.68
CA THR A 383 14.37 31.39 -3.80
C THR A 383 12.98 31.83 -4.24
N THR A 384 11.92 31.54 -3.46
CA THR A 384 10.53 31.87 -3.79
C THR A 384 9.93 32.94 -2.87
N VAL A 385 8.92 33.65 -3.37
CA VAL A 385 8.13 34.63 -2.60
C VAL A 385 7.52 34.00 -1.37
N SER A 386 7.00 32.77 -1.52
CA SER A 386 6.37 32.03 -0.44
C SER A 386 7.38 31.63 0.64
N ALA A 387 8.58 31.21 0.26
CA ALA A 387 9.64 30.89 1.23
C ALA A 387 10.07 32.13 2.03
N ILE A 388 10.23 33.28 1.37
CA ILE A 388 10.57 34.54 2.05
C ILE A 388 9.42 35.01 2.94
N ALA A 389 8.19 35.03 2.43
CA ALA A 389 7.02 35.47 3.20
C ALA A 389 6.80 34.59 4.44
N PHE A 390 7.00 33.28 4.29
CA PHE A 390 6.92 32.32 5.37
C PHE A 390 8.01 32.54 6.43
N LEU A 391 9.28 32.61 6.01
CA LEU A 391 10.41 32.78 6.94
C LEU A 391 10.33 34.09 7.74
N ASN A 392 9.69 35.12 7.16
CA ASN A 392 9.53 36.43 7.77
C ASN A 392 8.14 36.71 8.34
N ARG A 393 7.23 35.73 8.32
CA ARG A 393 5.85 35.85 8.82
C ARG A 393 5.08 37.02 8.17
N ILE A 394 5.30 37.25 6.87
CA ILE A 394 4.65 38.30 6.09
C ILE A 394 3.27 37.81 5.67
N ALA A 395 2.22 38.45 6.17
CA ALA A 395 0.83 38.07 5.89
C ALA A 395 0.35 38.45 4.48
N ASP A 396 0.89 39.55 3.92
CA ASP A 396 0.61 39.99 2.55
C ASP A 396 1.93 40.13 1.79
N PRO A 397 2.28 39.16 0.93
CA PRO A 397 3.55 39.15 0.19
C PRO A 397 3.75 40.34 -0.76
N ASN A 398 2.67 41.07 -1.10
CA ASN A 398 2.74 42.27 -1.94
C ASN A 398 2.99 43.55 -1.12
N ARG A 399 3.14 43.42 0.20
CA ARG A 399 3.18 44.56 1.12
C ARG A 399 4.37 44.45 2.08
N ILE A 400 5.53 44.80 1.54
CA ILE A 400 6.79 45.01 2.28
C ILE A 400 7.17 46.48 2.28
N TYR A 401 7.95 46.92 3.28
CA TYR A 401 8.32 48.33 3.42
C TYR A 401 9.83 48.54 3.28
N ALA A 402 10.23 49.63 2.62
CA ALA A 402 11.65 50.01 2.55
C ALA A 402 12.23 50.20 3.96
N GLY A 403 13.39 49.59 4.20
CA GLY A 403 14.06 49.53 5.51
C GLY A 403 13.74 48.28 6.33
N GLU A 404 12.78 47.45 5.91
CA GLU A 404 12.43 46.20 6.59
C GLU A 404 13.53 45.14 6.42
N SER A 405 13.86 44.43 7.50
CA SER A 405 14.89 43.39 7.48
C SER A 405 14.27 42.01 7.34
N LEU A 406 14.54 41.37 6.21
CA LEU A 406 14.05 40.05 5.84
C LEU A 406 15.15 38.99 5.94
N LEU A 407 14.82 37.81 6.44
CA LEU A 407 15.60 36.59 6.33
C LEU A 407 15.31 35.93 4.98
N ILE A 408 16.32 35.73 4.16
CA ILE A 408 16.19 35.17 2.81
C ILE A 408 16.88 33.80 2.77
N PRO A 409 16.15 32.71 2.50
CA PRO A 409 16.75 31.39 2.41
C PRO A 409 17.64 31.26 1.15
N GLY A 410 18.73 30.49 1.26
CA GLY A 410 19.73 30.36 0.20
C GLY A 410 19.26 29.58 -1.05
N PRO A 411 19.97 29.72 -2.18
CA PRO A 411 19.62 29.03 -3.44
C PRO A 411 19.89 27.52 -3.34
N GLY A 412 18.85 26.72 -3.58
CA GLY A 412 18.90 25.24 -3.51
C GLY A 412 18.22 24.61 -2.29
N GLY A 413 17.54 25.40 -1.46
CA GLY A 413 16.92 24.94 -0.20
C GLY A 413 15.63 24.12 -0.30
N ILE A 414 15.11 23.84 -1.50
CA ILE A 414 14.05 22.85 -1.78
C ILE A 414 14.18 22.45 -3.26
N GLU A 415 14.31 21.16 -3.60
CA GLU A 415 13.93 20.70 -4.95
C GLU A 415 12.41 20.87 -5.07
N LEU A 416 11.97 21.96 -5.71
CA LEU A 416 10.54 22.23 -5.91
C LEU A 416 10.08 21.61 -7.23
N TYR A 417 9.10 20.72 -7.12
CA TYR A 417 8.21 20.34 -8.21
C TYR A 417 7.54 21.58 -8.82
N PRO A 418 7.28 21.61 -10.14
CA PRO A 418 6.72 22.79 -10.81
C PRO A 418 5.35 23.18 -10.23
N THR A 419 5.07 24.48 -10.12
CA THR A 419 3.75 24.97 -9.71
C THR A 419 2.74 24.77 -10.82
N TYR A 420 1.51 24.36 -10.52
CA TYR A 420 0.47 24.09 -11.53
C TYR A 420 -0.71 25.07 -11.45
N GLU A 421 -1.26 25.45 -12.61
CA GLU A 421 -2.56 26.13 -12.74
C GLU A 421 -3.59 25.14 -13.31
N ALA A 422 -4.79 25.08 -12.70
CA ALA A 422 -5.86 24.24 -13.20
C ALA A 422 -6.56 24.91 -14.40
N TYR A 423 -6.59 24.23 -15.55
CA TYR A 423 -7.23 24.72 -16.77
C TYR A 423 -8.31 23.77 -17.27
N GLU A 424 -9.55 24.26 -17.38
CA GLU A 424 -10.64 23.51 -18.02
C GLU A 424 -10.57 23.65 -19.55
N VAL A 425 -10.44 22.51 -20.24
CA VAL A 425 -10.38 22.41 -21.70
C VAL A 425 -11.70 22.90 -22.30
N LYS A 426 -11.62 23.88 -23.19
CA LYS A 426 -12.76 24.47 -23.90
C LYS A 426 -12.88 23.91 -25.32
N ALA A 427 -14.04 24.11 -25.93
CA ALA A 427 -14.27 23.71 -27.31
C ALA A 427 -13.28 24.43 -28.24
N GLY A 428 -12.50 23.64 -29.00
CA GLY A 428 -11.46 24.16 -29.91
C GLY A 428 -10.05 24.21 -29.33
N ASP A 429 -9.86 23.87 -28.05
CA ASP A 429 -8.54 23.85 -27.44
C ASP A 429 -7.68 22.68 -27.94
N THR A 430 -6.38 22.93 -28.05
CA THR A 430 -5.34 21.90 -28.22
C THR A 430 -4.31 22.02 -27.10
N LEU A 431 -3.68 20.91 -26.73
CA LEU A 431 -2.59 20.93 -25.73
C LEU A 431 -1.46 21.88 -26.14
N SER A 432 -1.18 22.02 -27.45
CA SER A 432 -0.17 22.96 -27.96
C SER A 432 -0.55 24.43 -27.76
N ALA A 433 -1.81 24.80 -27.97
CA ALA A 433 -2.27 26.17 -27.75
C ALA A 433 -2.32 26.52 -26.25
N ILE A 434 -2.70 25.55 -25.41
CA ILE A 434 -2.69 25.71 -23.95
C ILE A 434 -1.24 25.84 -23.45
N ALA A 435 -0.33 24.96 -23.88
CA ALA A 435 1.09 25.03 -23.54
C ALA A 435 1.70 26.40 -23.83
N ALA A 436 1.51 26.90 -25.05
CA ALA A 436 2.00 28.21 -25.48
C ALA A 436 1.40 29.36 -24.67
N ARG A 437 0.12 29.26 -24.27
CA ARG A 437 -0.58 30.26 -23.47
C ARG A 437 -0.03 30.40 -22.05
N TYR A 438 0.36 29.28 -21.44
CA TYR A 438 0.84 29.24 -20.05
C TYR A 438 2.37 29.17 -19.93
N GLY A 439 3.08 29.31 -21.05
CA GLY A 439 4.55 29.34 -21.04
C GLY A 439 5.20 27.99 -20.70
N THR A 440 4.53 26.87 -20.97
CA THR A 440 5.04 25.51 -20.73
C THR A 440 5.04 24.70 -22.02
N THR A 441 5.40 23.41 -21.97
CA THR A 441 5.41 22.51 -23.12
C THR A 441 4.24 21.53 -23.10
N VAL A 442 3.88 21.04 -24.30
CA VAL A 442 2.90 19.95 -24.46
C VAL A 442 3.33 18.72 -23.68
N THR A 443 4.63 18.42 -23.66
CA THR A 443 5.21 17.27 -22.95
C THR A 443 5.03 17.38 -21.45
N GLU A 444 5.24 18.57 -20.88
CA GLU A 444 5.12 18.79 -19.44
C GLU A 444 3.66 18.76 -19.01
N ILE A 445 2.73 19.37 -19.75
CA ILE A 445 1.29 19.23 -19.47
C ILE A 445 0.86 17.76 -19.63
N ALA A 446 1.31 17.07 -20.68
CA ALA A 446 0.96 15.69 -20.91
C ALA A 446 1.49 14.76 -19.81
N ALA A 447 2.72 14.99 -19.34
CA ALA A 447 3.32 14.25 -18.23
C ALA A 447 2.58 14.52 -16.91
N ALA A 448 2.30 15.79 -16.60
CA ALA A 448 1.59 16.19 -15.38
C ALA A 448 0.18 15.58 -15.30
N ASN A 449 -0.47 15.41 -16.45
CA ASN A 449 -1.85 14.90 -16.53
C ASN A 449 -1.94 13.44 -16.96
N GLY A 450 -0.82 12.73 -17.08
CA GLY A 450 -0.79 11.33 -17.53
C GLY A 450 -1.35 11.09 -18.94
N ILE A 451 -1.29 12.09 -19.83
CA ILE A 451 -1.86 12.05 -21.18
C ILE A 451 -0.87 11.37 -22.15
N ARG A 452 -1.20 10.16 -22.60
CA ARG A 452 -0.36 9.39 -23.54
C ARG A 452 -0.45 9.85 -24.99
N ASN A 453 -1.59 10.40 -25.41
CA ASN A 453 -1.77 10.99 -26.74
C ASN A 453 -2.17 12.46 -26.59
N PRO A 454 -1.23 13.40 -26.79
CA PRO A 454 -1.48 14.83 -26.62
C PRO A 454 -2.53 15.42 -27.60
N SER A 455 -2.94 14.67 -28.62
CA SER A 455 -3.99 15.09 -29.55
C SER A 455 -5.41 14.72 -29.06
N LEU A 456 -5.53 14.01 -27.93
CA LEU A 456 -6.81 13.50 -27.39
C LEU A 456 -7.12 14.11 -26.01
N ILE A 457 -7.43 15.41 -25.99
CA ILE A 457 -8.07 16.08 -24.85
C ILE A 457 -9.57 16.30 -25.10
N ARG A 458 -10.38 16.36 -24.04
CA ARG A 458 -11.85 16.47 -24.14
C ARG A 458 -12.33 17.78 -23.53
N VAL A 459 -13.35 18.41 -24.14
CA VAL A 459 -14.00 19.59 -23.56
C VAL A 459 -14.54 19.26 -22.16
N GLY A 460 -14.28 20.15 -21.20
CA GLY A 460 -14.59 19.96 -19.77
C GLY A 460 -13.53 19.16 -18.99
N GLN A 461 -12.50 18.64 -19.65
CA GLN A 461 -11.35 18.02 -18.96
C GLN A 461 -10.56 19.09 -18.21
N ILE A 462 -10.26 18.87 -16.93
CA ILE A 462 -9.37 19.74 -16.17
C ILE A 462 -7.94 19.25 -16.33
N LEU A 463 -7.05 20.15 -16.70
CA LEU A 463 -5.61 19.91 -16.85
C LEU A 463 -4.83 20.67 -15.76
N GLU A 464 -3.87 20.00 -15.15
CA GLU A 464 -2.82 20.60 -14.34
C GLU A 464 -1.76 21.17 -15.29
N ILE A 465 -1.70 22.49 -15.43
CA ILE A 465 -0.77 23.16 -16.33
C ILE A 465 0.47 23.55 -15.53
N PRO A 466 1.62 22.89 -15.72
CA PRO A 466 2.86 23.34 -15.08
C PRO A 466 3.15 24.75 -15.56
N LEU A 467 3.35 25.68 -14.64
CA LEU A 467 3.82 27.02 -14.92
C LEU A 467 5.34 26.97 -14.93
N ALA A 468 5.96 27.48 -15.99
CA ALA A 468 7.39 27.71 -15.98
C ALA A 468 7.72 28.90 -15.05
N ASP A 469 8.86 28.81 -14.37
CA ASP A 469 9.40 29.91 -13.55
C ASP A 469 9.78 31.15 -14.37
#